data_AF-A0A7D5W1V0-F1
#
_entry.id   AF-A0A7D5W1V0-F1
#
_cell.length_a   1.000
_cell.length_b   1.000
_cell.length_c   1.000
_cell.angle_alpha   90.00
_cell.angle_beta   90.00
_cell.angle_gamma   90.00
#
_symmetry.space_group_name_H-M   'P 1'
#
loop_
_entity.id
_entity.type
_entity.pdbx_description
1 polymer ?
#
loop_
_entity_poly.entity_id
_entity_poly.type
_entity_poly.pdbx_seq_one_letter_code
_entity_poly.pdbx_strand_id
1 'polypeptide(L)'
;MDEHRNPNLKNKAVFTQRDLSIGMPTRVFYATLFLVSFAAFVFIKYLGWAVGLPGAALLAVLIFMPVYLIHKEDPEAYIVWLRSLVSASRLTVGRSIRRRVLVLVPQEGGEFKTQSLNQQGSKK
;
A
#
# COMPACT_ATOMS: atom_id res chain seq x y z
N MET A 1 9.30 -7.84 14.78
CA MET A 1 9.23 -7.53 13.34
C MET A 1 10.66 -7.39 12.88
N ASP A 2 11.31 -8.51 12.57
CA ASP A 2 12.71 -8.48 12.13
C ASP A 2 12.77 -7.94 10.71
N GLU A 3 13.22 -6.69 10.63
CA GLU A 3 13.35 -5.93 9.40
C GLU A 3 14.40 -6.62 8.52
N HIS A 4 13.96 -7.27 7.45
CA HIS A 4 14.83 -7.88 6.43
C HIS A 4 15.60 -6.79 5.68
N ARG A 5 16.63 -6.25 6.32
CA ARG A 5 17.48 -5.18 5.84
C ARG A 5 18.55 -5.75 4.89
N ASN A 6 18.14 -6.25 3.73
CA ASN A 6 19.09 -6.69 2.71
C ASN A 6 19.83 -5.46 2.14
N PRO A 7 21.14 -5.32 2.39
CA PRO A 7 21.89 -4.13 1.99
C PRO A 7 22.01 -3.99 0.47
N ASN A 8 21.76 -5.05 -0.30
CA ASN A 8 21.89 -5.12 -1.77
C ASN A 8 20.61 -4.80 -2.55
N LEU A 9 19.56 -4.27 -1.90
CA LEU A 9 18.39 -3.75 -2.60
C LEU A 9 18.79 -2.50 -3.38
N LYS A 10 18.97 -2.64 -4.71
CA LYS A 10 19.28 -1.55 -5.66
C LYS A 10 18.30 -0.37 -5.59
N ASN A 11 17.12 -0.56 -5.02
CA ASN A 11 16.06 0.43 -4.94
C ASN A 11 15.70 0.81 -3.49
N LYS A 12 16.71 1.00 -2.62
CA LYS A 12 16.51 1.51 -1.25
C LYS A 12 15.74 2.83 -1.22
N ALA A 13 15.96 3.71 -2.20
CA ALA A 13 15.33 5.02 -2.29
C ALA A 13 13.79 4.99 -2.45
N VAL A 14 13.24 3.90 -3.02
CA VAL A 14 11.78 3.70 -3.12
C VAL A 14 11.14 3.49 -1.75
N PHE A 15 11.91 3.07 -0.74
CA PHE A 15 11.41 2.81 0.61
C PHE A 15 11.61 3.98 1.59
N THR A 16 12.47 4.96 1.28
CA THR A 16 12.96 5.94 2.27
C THR A 16 12.39 7.35 2.20
N GLN A 17 11.53 7.69 1.23
CA GLN A 17 10.93 9.04 1.19
C GLN A 17 9.45 8.96 0.86
N ARG A 18 8.62 8.78 1.89
CA ARG A 18 7.18 9.08 1.78
C ARG A 18 6.84 10.19 2.76
N ASP A 19 6.36 11.31 2.22
CA ASP A 19 5.61 12.29 3.00
C ASP A 19 4.24 11.68 3.32
N LEU A 20 4.14 11.14 4.53
CA LEU A 20 2.91 10.62 5.12
C LEU A 20 2.43 11.63 6.18
N SER A 21 1.16 12.01 6.09
CA SER A 21 0.49 12.76 7.15
C SER A 21 -0.56 11.85 7.77
N ILE A 22 -0.46 11.58 9.08
CA ILE A 22 -1.39 10.71 9.82
C ILE A 22 -1.54 9.32 9.15
N GLY A 23 -0.43 8.73 8.69
CA GLY A 23 -0.42 7.37 8.11
C GLY A 23 -1.00 7.26 6.69
N MET A 24 -1.39 8.35 6.06
CA MET A 24 -1.83 8.40 4.66
C MET A 24 -0.95 9.37 3.83
N PRO A 25 -0.85 9.19 2.50
CA PRO A 25 -0.10 10.12 1.68
C PRO A 25 -0.64 11.54 1.80
N THR A 26 0.26 12.52 1.98
CA THR A 26 -0.08 13.93 2.21
C THR A 26 -1.05 14.50 1.17
N ARG A 27 -0.94 14.06 -0.10
CA ARG A 27 -1.86 14.46 -1.18
C ARG A 27 -3.30 14.00 -0.95
N VAL A 28 -3.49 12.77 -0.48
CA VAL A 28 -4.82 12.20 -0.17
C VAL A 28 -5.43 12.92 1.02
N PHE A 29 -4.62 13.17 2.06
CA PHE A 29 -5.04 13.90 3.24
C PHE A 29 -5.59 15.30 2.88
N TYR A 30 -4.81 16.11 2.16
CA TYR A 30 -5.24 17.46 1.80
C TYR A 30 -6.43 17.49 0.84
N ALA A 31 -6.52 16.54 -0.11
CA ALA A 31 -7.68 16.43 -0.98
C ALA A 31 -8.96 16.12 -0.17
N THR A 32 -8.86 15.19 0.79
CA THR A 32 -9.99 14.82 1.67
C THR A 32 -10.35 15.98 2.60
N LEU A 33 -9.35 16.65 3.19
CA LEU A 33 -9.55 17.82 4.05
C LEU A 33 -10.22 18.96 3.30
N PHE A 34 -9.81 19.24 2.06
CA PHE A 34 -10.43 20.25 1.21
C PHE A 34 -11.91 19.93 0.95
N LEU A 35 -12.22 18.70 0.56
CA LEU A 35 -13.60 18.25 0.32
C LEU A 35 -14.48 18.42 1.57
N VAL A 36 -13.98 17.98 2.73
CA VAL A 36 -14.70 18.07 4.00
C VAL A 36 -14.88 19.52 4.45
N SER A 37 -13.86 20.36 4.26
CA SER A 37 -13.93 21.78 4.61
C SER A 37 -14.93 22.53 3.74
N PHE A 38 -14.97 22.21 2.44
CA PHE A 38 -15.96 22.74 1.53
C PHE A 38 -17.39 22.29 1.91
N ALA A 39 -17.57 21.00 2.20
CA ALA A 39 -18.87 20.49 2.65
C ALA A 39 -19.31 21.15 3.98
N ALA A 40 -18.39 21.36 4.92
CA ALA A 40 -18.67 22.05 6.17
C ALA A 40 -19.12 23.50 5.94
N PHE A 41 -18.46 24.22 5.02
CA PHE A 41 -18.88 25.56 4.62
C PHE A 41 -20.31 25.57 4.06
N VAL A 42 -20.63 24.65 3.15
CA VAL A 42 -21.98 24.51 2.57
C VAL A 42 -23.01 24.24 3.66
N PHE A 43 -22.74 23.29 4.56
CA PHE A 43 -23.65 22.94 5.65
C PHE A 43 -23.92 24.12 6.58
N ILE A 44 -22.87 24.82 7.01
CA ILE A 44 -23.02 25.99 7.89
C ILE A 44 -23.76 27.12 7.17
N LYS A 45 -23.50 27.33 5.87
CA LYS A 45 -24.10 28.41 5.10
C LYS A 45 -25.61 28.23 4.89
N TYR A 46 -26.08 27.00 4.67
CA TYR A 46 -27.47 26.73 4.33
C TYR A 46 -28.33 26.20 5.49
N LEU A 47 -27.75 25.46 6.45
CA LEU A 47 -28.49 24.90 7.59
C LEU A 47 -28.26 25.70 8.88
N GLY A 48 -27.40 26.72 8.84
CA GLY A 48 -26.98 27.49 10.01
C GLY A 48 -26.02 26.71 10.91
N TRP A 49 -25.40 27.40 11.86
CA TRP A 49 -24.35 26.84 12.71
C TRP A 49 -24.83 25.69 13.61
N ALA A 50 -26.04 25.77 14.16
CA ALA A 50 -26.58 24.81 15.13
C ALA A 50 -26.80 23.40 14.53
N VAL A 51 -27.22 23.32 13.26
CA VAL A 51 -27.48 22.05 12.57
C VAL A 51 -26.37 21.71 11.58
N GLY A 52 -25.82 22.73 10.92
CA GLY A 52 -24.75 22.57 9.94
C GLY A 52 -23.46 22.02 10.53
N LEU A 53 -23.06 22.46 11.74
CA LEU A 53 -21.80 22.00 12.35
C LEU A 53 -21.86 20.52 12.77
N PRO A 54 -22.89 20.03 13.47
CA PRO A 54 -23.05 18.59 13.72
C PRO A 54 -23.15 17.76 12.44
N GLY A 55 -23.90 18.24 11.44
CA GLY A 55 -24.02 17.56 10.15
C GLY A 55 -22.70 17.46 9.39
N ALA A 56 -21.92 18.55 9.38
CA ALA A 56 -20.59 18.58 8.80
C ALA A 56 -19.61 17.65 9.52
N ALA A 57 -19.66 17.61 10.86
CA ALA A 57 -18.83 16.70 11.66
C ALA A 57 -19.15 15.23 11.36
N LEU A 58 -20.43 14.88 11.28
CA LEU A 58 -20.87 13.53 10.94
C LEU A 58 -20.43 13.13 9.52
N LEU A 59 -20.58 14.04 8.56
CA LEU A 59 -20.11 13.82 7.19
C LEU A 59 -18.58 13.69 7.12
N ALA A 60 -17.85 14.51 7.88
CA ALA A 60 -16.40 14.45 7.97
C ALA A 60 -15.94 13.06 8.41
N VAL A 61 -16.55 12.51 9.46
CA VAL A 61 -16.25 11.14 9.94
C VAL A 61 -16.59 10.11 8.87
N LEU A 62 -17.75 10.23 8.23
CA LEU A 62 -18.22 9.29 7.21
C LEU A 62 -17.29 9.26 5.98
N ILE A 63 -16.60 10.36 5.68
CA ILE A 63 -15.62 10.45 4.60
C ILE A 63 -14.21 10.05 5.07
N PHE A 64 -13.72 10.63 6.16
CA PHE A 64 -12.34 10.40 6.63
C PHE A 64 -12.11 8.99 7.13
N MET A 65 -13.08 8.39 7.83
CA MET A 65 -12.93 7.08 8.43
C MET A 65 -12.65 5.98 7.38
N PRO A 66 -13.46 5.80 6.32
CA PRO A 66 -13.16 4.79 5.32
C PRO A 66 -11.87 5.11 4.56
N VAL A 67 -11.62 6.38 4.23
CA VAL A 67 -10.37 6.79 3.55
C VAL A 67 -9.15 6.37 4.37
N TYR A 68 -9.16 6.61 5.68
CA TYR A 68 -8.08 6.24 6.59
C TYR A 68 -7.92 4.71 6.76
N LEU A 69 -9.03 3.96 6.85
CA LEU A 69 -9.00 2.54 7.14
C LEU A 69 -8.59 1.68 5.93
N ILE A 70 -8.96 2.07 4.71
CA ILE A 70 -8.90 1.18 3.54
C ILE A 70 -7.48 0.73 3.16
N HIS A 71 -6.48 1.54 3.49
CA HIS A 71 -5.06 1.28 3.19
C HIS A 71 -4.17 1.51 4.42
N LYS A 72 -4.71 1.31 5.64
CA LYS A 72 -3.94 1.46 6.88
C LYS A 72 -2.72 0.53 6.95
N GLU A 73 -2.86 -0.67 6.41
CA GLU A 73 -1.81 -1.71 6.42
C GLU A 73 -0.80 -1.56 5.29
N ASP A 74 -1.19 -0.92 4.18
CA ASP A 74 -0.34 -0.72 3.01
C ASP A 74 -0.50 0.69 2.42
N PRO A 75 0.33 1.66 2.84
CA PRO A 75 0.27 3.02 2.31
C PRO A 75 0.53 3.13 0.81
N GLU A 76 1.17 2.15 0.18
CA GLU A 76 1.40 2.16 -1.28
C GLU A 76 0.13 1.91 -2.08
N ALA A 77 -0.83 1.24 -1.48
CA ALA A 77 -2.10 0.98 -2.12
C ALA A 77 -2.86 2.29 -2.43
N TYR A 78 -2.64 3.38 -1.68
CA TYR A 78 -3.18 4.70 -2.05
C TYR A 78 -2.64 5.22 -3.39
N ILE A 79 -1.36 5.00 -3.69
CA ILE A 79 -0.76 5.46 -4.96
C ILE A 79 -1.33 4.67 -6.12
N VAL A 80 -1.47 3.34 -5.95
CA VAL A 80 -2.08 2.46 -6.95
C VAL A 80 -3.56 2.81 -7.15
N TRP A 81 -4.29 3.08 -6.06
CA TRP A 81 -5.68 3.51 -6.08
C TRP A 81 -5.86 4.85 -6.79
N LEU A 82 -5.04 5.87 -6.50
CA LEU A 82 -5.08 7.13 -7.22
C LEU A 82 -4.75 6.96 -8.71
N ARG A 83 -3.74 6.13 -9.03
CA ARG A 83 -3.39 5.84 -10.42
C ARG A 83 -4.49 5.07 -11.14
N SER A 84 -5.24 4.21 -10.45
CA SER A 84 -6.32 3.45 -11.08
C SER A 84 -7.48 4.36 -11.48
N LEU A 85 -7.75 5.45 -10.74
CA LEU A 85 -8.76 6.44 -11.12
C LEU A 85 -8.48 7.14 -12.46
N VAL A 86 -7.21 7.33 -12.82
CA VAL A 86 -6.80 8.08 -14.03
C VAL A 86 -6.29 7.17 -15.16
N SER A 87 -5.71 6.04 -14.82
CA SER A 87 -4.97 5.19 -15.77
C SER A 87 -5.13 3.70 -15.47
N ALA A 88 -6.36 3.26 -15.19
CA ALA A 88 -6.69 1.85 -14.95
C ALA A 88 -6.14 0.90 -16.02
N SER A 89 -6.23 1.28 -17.29
CA SER A 89 -5.76 0.45 -18.43
C SER A 89 -4.25 0.22 -18.46
N ARG A 90 -3.46 1.00 -17.70
CA ARG A 90 -2.01 0.86 -17.60
C ARG A 90 -1.57 -0.01 -16.41
N LEU A 91 -2.52 -0.48 -15.60
CA LEU A 91 -2.24 -1.33 -14.44
C LEU A 91 -2.43 -2.80 -14.83
N THR A 92 -1.42 -3.62 -14.54
CA THR A 92 -1.48 -5.08 -14.68
C THR A 92 -1.45 -5.72 -13.31
N VAL A 93 -2.30 -6.72 -13.11
CA VAL A 93 -2.30 -7.55 -11.90
C VAL A 93 -1.54 -8.83 -12.22
N GLY A 94 -0.38 -9.02 -11.60
CA GLY A 94 0.43 -10.23 -11.72
C GLY A 94 0.61 -10.89 -10.35
N ARG A 95 0.23 -12.17 -10.22
CA ARG A 95 0.52 -12.96 -9.02
C ARG A 95 1.68 -13.89 -9.32
N SER A 96 2.83 -13.67 -8.68
CA SER A 96 3.94 -14.61 -8.75
C SER A 96 3.80 -15.67 -7.66
N ILE A 97 3.73 -16.93 -8.05
CA ILE A 97 3.78 -18.07 -7.13
C ILE A 97 5.21 -18.62 -7.22
N ARG A 98 5.94 -18.61 -6.10
CA ARG A 98 7.24 -19.30 -6.05
C ARG A 98 7.01 -20.80 -6.24
N ARG A 99 7.41 -21.33 -7.39
CA ARG A 99 7.42 -22.77 -7.63
C ARG A 99 8.67 -23.39 -7.00
N ARG A 100 8.53 -24.56 -6.38
CA ARG A 100 9.67 -25.34 -5.91
C ARG A 100 10.40 -25.89 -7.14
N VAL A 101 11.65 -25.47 -7.34
CA VAL A 101 12.52 -26.00 -8.38
C VAL A 101 13.34 -27.13 -7.76
N LEU A 102 13.21 -28.32 -8.34
CA LEU A 102 14.04 -29.48 -8.03
C LEU A 102 15.16 -29.53 -9.06
N VAL A 103 16.41 -29.61 -8.61
CA VAL A 103 17.58 -29.77 -9.47
C VAL A 103 18.00 -31.23 -9.42
N LEU A 104 18.20 -31.84 -10.58
CA LEU A 104 18.78 -33.18 -10.67
C LEU A 104 20.30 -33.03 -10.59
N VAL A 105 20.89 -33.61 -9.55
CA VAL A 105 22.35 -33.66 -9.39
C VAL A 105 22.81 -35.08 -9.74
N PRO A 106 23.81 -35.23 -10.63
CA PRO A 106 24.36 -36.54 -10.96
C PRO A 106 25.08 -37.13 -9.74
N GLN A 107 24.75 -38.37 -9.38
CA GLN A 107 25.44 -39.14 -8.34
C GLN A 107 26.28 -40.25 -8.99
N GLU A 108 27.41 -40.58 -8.37
CA GLU A 108 28.29 -41.64 -8.88
C GLU A 108 27.51 -42.95 -9.06
N GLY A 109 27.59 -43.52 -10.28
CA GLY A 109 26.82 -44.72 -10.67
C GLY A 109 25.73 -44.49 -11.72
N GLY A 110 25.51 -43.25 -12.19
CA GLY A 110 24.54 -42.95 -13.26
C GLY A 110 23.11 -42.71 -12.79
N GLU A 111 22.88 -42.65 -11.47
CA GLU A 111 21.59 -42.27 -10.89
C GLU A 111 21.51 -40.75 -10.65
N PHE A 112 20.34 -40.17 -10.94
CA PHE A 112 20.05 -38.75 -10.71
C PHE A 112 19.20 -38.57 -9.46
N LYS A 113 19.69 -37.78 -8.50
CA LYS A 113 18.93 -37.46 -7.27
C LYS A 113 18.32 -36.07 -7.36
N THR A 114 17.02 -35.95 -7.10
CA THR A 114 16.34 -34.65 -6.98
C THR A 114 16.76 -33.97 -5.67
N GLN A 115 17.44 -32.83 -5.77
CA GLN A 115 17.70 -31.95 -4.63
C GLN A 115 16.85 -30.69 -4.75
N SER A 116 16.13 -30.32 -3.68
CA SER A 116 15.42 -29.05 -3.63
C SER A 116 16.41 -27.90 -3.49
N LEU A 117 16.28 -26.87 -4.31
CA LEU A 117 17.10 -25.65 -4.26
C LEU A 117 16.74 -24.75 -3.05
N ASN A 118 16.62 -25.33 -1.86
CA ASN A 118 16.47 -24.61 -0.61
C ASN A 118 17.52 -25.14 0.36
N GLN A 119 18.40 -24.24 0.81
CA GLN A 119 19.45 -24.41 1.83
C GLN A 119 20.86 -24.84 1.35
N GLN A 120 21.42 -24.13 0.37
CA GLN A 120 22.89 -24.06 0.26
C GLN A 120 23.34 -22.63 -0.05
N GLY A 121 23.10 -21.75 0.92
CA GLY A 121 23.50 -20.35 0.88
C GLY A 121 23.75 -19.81 2.27
N SER A 122 24.43 -20.59 3.12
CA SER A 122 24.96 -20.11 4.40
C SER A 122 26.10 -21.04 4.84
N LYS A 123 27.25 -20.92 4.17
CA LYS A 123 28.59 -21.18 4.72
C LYS A 123 29.64 -20.82 3.68
N LYS A 124 30.08 -19.57 3.70
CA LYS A 124 31.48 -19.17 3.90
C LYS A 124 31.55 -17.65 3.99
#